data_AF-A0A1Q3QN68-F1
#
_entry.id   AF-A0A1Q3QN68-F1
#
_cell.length_a   1.000
_cell.length_b   1.000
_cell.length_c   1.000
_cell.angle_alpha   90.00
_cell.angle_beta   90.00
_cell.angle_gamma   90.00
#
_symmetry.space_group_name_H-M   'P 1'
#
loop_
_entity.id
_entity.type
_entity.pdbx_description
1 polymer ?
#
loop_
_entity_poly.entity_id
_entity_poly.type
_entity_poly.pdbx_seq_one_letter_code
_entity_poly.pdbx_strand_id
1 'polypeptide(L)'
;MRSSRSLGILNLVLLVAVLACPASASAQSSSPQPATPVATAPATATEPGKAAIQQANPPADAAASQKANQTVSPRPPLSRTTRILALVAGAVVTFLLYFLLSGLHPLELIVGEDNRYSNSKFQVALWFFVLIATYIATFGLRAFAGVIGQIGIPEHLLLLSGMSAFTYAAAKGITTSKVNDAQAQGIADPKNTAASPSLLRNLTHDDGVAPVAAEPAVPGAPLHLLRAGRLPSLDLGDAQMVIVTLLAVAVYIYIVLHFMGIPDKLYAPTASLPDVDSTILSVFGLGQGAYITKKAVGNVGQS
;
A
#
# COMPACT_ATOMS: atom_id res chain seq x y z
N MET A 1 -18.95 -26.06 -19.39
CA MET A 1 -17.87 -26.36 -18.42
C MET A 1 -17.23 -25.06 -17.92
N ARG A 2 -17.74 -24.46 -16.84
CA ARG A 2 -17.25 -23.13 -16.37
C ARG A 2 -17.26 -22.95 -14.84
N SER A 3 -17.20 -24.04 -14.06
CA SER A 3 -17.35 -24.01 -12.59
C SER A 3 -16.11 -24.48 -11.80
N SER A 4 -14.99 -24.83 -12.44
CA SER A 4 -13.83 -25.38 -11.72
C SER A 4 -12.79 -24.35 -11.25
N ARG A 5 -12.89 -23.07 -11.65
CA ARG A 5 -11.80 -22.08 -11.41
C ARG A 5 -11.89 -21.35 -10.07
N SER A 6 -13.02 -21.39 -9.38
CA SER A 6 -13.20 -20.73 -8.07
C SER A 6 -12.54 -21.49 -6.91
N LEU A 7 -12.47 -22.82 -7.01
CA LEU A 7 -11.93 -23.69 -5.95
C LEU A 7 -10.39 -23.60 -5.79
N GLY A 8 -9.67 -23.15 -6.81
CA GLY A 8 -8.21 -23.01 -6.77
C GLY A 8 -7.72 -21.80 -5.98
N ILE A 9 -8.51 -20.71 -5.97
CA ILE A 9 -8.15 -19.44 -5.31
C ILE A 9 -8.25 -19.60 -3.79
N LEU A 10 -9.29 -20.29 -3.31
CA LEU A 10 -9.49 -20.54 -1.89
C LEU A 10 -8.42 -21.49 -1.31
N ASN A 11 -8.04 -22.53 -2.07
CA ASN A 11 -7.00 -23.47 -1.67
C ASN A 11 -5.59 -22.86 -1.65
N LEU A 12 -5.30 -21.91 -2.53
CA LEU A 12 -3.97 -21.27 -2.58
C LEU A 12 -3.77 -20.27 -1.43
N VAL A 13 -4.80 -19.50 -1.08
CA VAL A 13 -4.79 -18.63 0.11
C VAL A 13 -4.64 -19.47 1.39
N LEU A 14 -5.29 -20.65 1.43
CA LEU A 14 -5.16 -21.60 2.54
C LEU A 14 -3.76 -22.26 2.59
N LEU A 15 -3.11 -22.49 1.46
CA LEU A 15 -1.78 -23.12 1.38
C LEU A 15 -0.65 -22.17 1.84
N VAL A 16 -0.68 -20.91 1.40
CA VAL A 16 0.25 -19.87 1.86
C VAL A 16 0.06 -19.60 3.36
N ALA A 17 -1.19 -19.74 3.81
CA ALA A 17 -1.54 -19.67 5.20
C ALA A 17 -0.89 -20.78 6.06
N VAL A 18 -0.92 -22.03 5.60
CA VAL A 18 -0.35 -23.17 6.34
C VAL A 18 1.18 -23.09 6.48
N LEU A 19 1.88 -22.43 5.55
CA LEU A 19 3.35 -22.32 5.58
C LEU A 19 3.89 -21.26 6.56
N ALA A 20 3.05 -20.41 7.13
CA ALA A 20 3.46 -19.33 8.04
C ALA A 20 3.39 -19.70 9.54
N CYS A 21 3.04 -20.94 9.89
CA CYS A 21 2.79 -21.35 11.28
C CYS A 21 3.97 -22.17 11.86
N PRO A 22 4.63 -21.72 12.95
CA PRO A 22 5.32 -22.65 13.84
C PRO A 22 4.27 -23.34 14.72
N ALA A 23 4.21 -24.67 14.63
CA ALA A 23 3.34 -25.50 15.44
C ALA A 23 3.62 -25.29 16.94
N SER A 24 2.59 -24.93 17.71
CA SER A 24 2.42 -25.27 19.13
C SER A 24 1.01 -24.90 19.57
N ALA A 25 0.10 -25.86 19.46
CA ALA A 25 -1.23 -25.81 20.04
C ALA A 25 -1.20 -26.48 21.42
N SER A 26 -1.90 -25.90 22.39
CA SER A 26 -2.46 -26.65 23.51
C SER A 26 -3.90 -26.15 23.73
N ALA A 27 -4.84 -27.06 23.50
CA ALA A 27 -6.27 -26.84 23.58
C ALA A 27 -6.75 -26.66 25.02
N GLN A 28 -7.81 -25.88 25.21
CA GLN A 28 -8.67 -26.00 26.40
C GLN A 28 -10.13 -25.86 25.99
N SER A 29 -10.90 -26.91 26.32
CA SER A 29 -12.34 -27.01 26.19
C SER A 29 -13.03 -26.49 27.44
N SER A 30 -14.22 -25.91 27.30
CA SER A 30 -15.32 -26.07 28.27
C SER A 30 -16.61 -25.39 27.78
N SER A 31 -17.56 -26.25 27.40
CA SER A 31 -19.01 -26.31 27.68
C SER A 31 -19.89 -25.05 27.89
N PRO A 32 -21.19 -25.09 27.48
CA PRO A 32 -22.14 -23.97 27.54
C PRO A 32 -23.00 -23.95 28.82
N GLN A 33 -23.50 -22.78 29.22
CA GLN A 33 -24.55 -22.62 30.26
C GLN A 33 -25.61 -21.56 29.85
N PRO A 34 -26.83 -21.60 30.45
CA PRO A 34 -28.10 -21.41 29.75
C PRO A 34 -28.78 -20.07 30.05
N ALA A 35 -29.91 -19.85 29.38
CA ALA A 35 -30.65 -18.59 29.27
C ALA A 35 -31.59 -18.23 30.45
N THR A 36 -31.76 -16.90 30.63
CA THR A 36 -32.97 -16.14 31.06
C THR A 36 -33.46 -16.25 32.53
N PRO A 37 -34.16 -15.26 33.14
CA PRO A 37 -35.20 -14.40 32.51
C PRO A 37 -35.32 -12.91 32.92
N VAL A 38 -36.21 -12.26 32.17
CA VAL A 38 -36.76 -10.89 32.25
C VAL A 38 -37.67 -10.71 33.48
N ALA A 39 -37.62 -9.54 34.12
CA ALA A 39 -38.78 -8.97 34.84
C ALA A 39 -38.69 -7.44 34.99
N THR A 40 -39.87 -6.85 34.88
CA THR A 40 -40.34 -5.46 34.78
C THR A 40 -40.22 -4.59 36.04
N ALA A 41 -40.13 -3.27 35.83
CA ALA A 41 -40.35 -2.20 36.84
C ALA A 41 -41.86 -2.05 37.19
N PRO A 42 -42.24 -1.26 38.23
CA PRO A 42 -42.44 0.18 38.06
C PRO A 42 -42.13 1.08 39.29
N ALA A 43 -42.27 2.40 39.08
CA ALA A 43 -41.86 3.54 39.90
C ALA A 43 -42.84 3.99 41.01
N THR A 44 -42.38 4.75 42.03
CA THR A 44 -43.02 5.99 42.57
C THR A 44 -42.06 6.80 43.51
N ALA A 45 -42.18 8.14 43.49
CA ALA A 45 -41.54 9.16 44.37
C ALA A 45 -42.06 9.11 45.84
N THR A 46 -41.49 9.71 46.91
CA THR A 46 -41.24 11.15 47.20
C THR A 46 -40.56 11.31 48.60
N GLU A 47 -39.51 12.14 48.70
CA GLU A 47 -39.12 13.13 49.77
C GLU A 47 -38.83 12.78 51.28
N PRO A 48 -38.30 13.70 52.15
CA PRO A 48 -36.96 13.59 52.74
C PRO A 48 -36.87 13.56 54.29
N GLY A 49 -35.69 13.15 54.80
CA GLY A 49 -35.14 13.61 56.09
C GLY A 49 -35.49 12.81 57.35
N LYS A 50 -34.57 11.94 57.80
CA LYS A 50 -34.20 11.74 59.22
C LYS A 50 -32.98 10.83 59.34
N ALA A 51 -31.97 11.32 60.06
CA ALA A 51 -30.75 10.60 60.39
C ALA A 51 -31.02 9.52 61.45
N ALA A 52 -30.53 8.31 61.20
CA ALA A 52 -30.29 7.30 62.23
C ALA A 52 -29.09 6.44 61.81
N ILE A 53 -28.10 6.39 62.70
CA ILE A 53 -26.88 5.60 62.56
C ILE A 53 -27.25 4.12 62.70
N GLN A 54 -26.97 3.30 61.70
CA GLN A 54 -27.04 1.84 61.84
C GLN A 54 -25.90 1.15 61.07
N GLN A 55 -24.88 0.79 61.86
CA GLN A 55 -24.14 -0.48 61.87
C GLN A 55 -23.76 -1.09 60.51
N ALA A 56 -22.45 -1.04 60.22
CA ALA A 56 -21.81 -1.63 59.07
C ALA A 56 -22.05 -3.15 58.97
N ASN A 57 -22.74 -3.56 57.90
CA ASN A 57 -22.54 -4.85 57.27
C ASN A 57 -21.52 -4.65 56.13
N PRO A 58 -20.43 -5.45 56.03
CA PRO A 58 -19.60 -5.42 54.83
C PRO A 58 -20.44 -5.96 53.66
N PRO A 59 -20.58 -5.23 52.54
CA PRO A 59 -21.37 -5.72 51.44
C PRO A 59 -20.65 -6.88 50.73
N ALA A 60 -21.45 -7.84 50.28
CA ALA A 60 -21.10 -8.98 49.43
C ALA A 60 -20.58 -8.57 48.03
N ASP A 61 -20.02 -7.37 47.89
CA ASP A 61 -19.63 -6.74 46.64
C ASP A 61 -18.15 -6.96 46.31
N ALA A 62 -17.33 -7.39 47.28
CA ALA A 62 -15.92 -7.70 47.04
C ALA A 62 -15.71 -8.88 46.07
N ALA A 63 -16.63 -9.86 46.07
CA ALA A 63 -16.60 -10.98 45.12
C ALA A 63 -17.11 -10.60 43.73
N ALA A 64 -18.03 -9.62 43.63
CA ALA A 64 -18.53 -9.09 42.37
C ALA A 64 -17.52 -8.15 41.68
N SER A 65 -16.78 -7.35 42.46
CA SER A 65 -15.72 -6.49 41.93
C SER A 65 -14.47 -7.25 41.48
N GLN A 66 -14.23 -8.47 41.97
CA GLN A 66 -13.13 -9.31 41.49
C GLN A 66 -13.40 -9.95 40.12
N LYS A 67 -14.66 -10.13 39.72
CA LYS A 67 -15.03 -10.68 38.40
C LYS A 67 -14.88 -9.66 37.27
N ALA A 68 -14.85 -8.37 37.59
CA ALA A 68 -14.70 -7.27 36.62
C ALA A 68 -13.24 -6.93 36.27
N ASN A 69 -12.27 -7.53 36.99
CA ASN A 69 -10.83 -7.30 36.79
C ASN A 69 -10.14 -8.54 36.22
N GLN A 70 -10.79 -9.25 35.30
CA GLN A 70 -10.07 -10.16 34.41
C GLN A 70 -9.16 -9.29 33.53
N THR A 71 -7.95 -9.09 34.02
CA THR A 71 -6.80 -8.63 33.27
C THR A 71 -6.60 -9.63 32.14
N VAL A 72 -7.19 -9.34 30.97
CA VAL A 72 -6.85 -10.00 29.73
C VAL A 72 -5.34 -9.84 29.61
N SER A 73 -4.60 -10.93 29.80
CA SER A 73 -3.15 -10.89 29.69
C SER A 73 -2.82 -10.33 28.29
N PRO A 74 -2.01 -9.27 28.19
CA PRO A 74 -1.68 -8.69 26.89
C PRO A 74 -1.12 -9.79 25.99
N ARG A 75 -1.68 -9.94 24.78
CA ARG A 75 -1.14 -10.89 23.81
C ARG A 75 0.34 -10.53 23.59
N PRO A 76 1.27 -11.50 23.58
CA PRO A 76 2.67 -11.20 23.35
C PRO A 76 2.87 -10.56 21.96
N PRO A 77 3.87 -9.66 21.82
CA PRO A 77 4.19 -9.07 20.53
C PRO A 77 4.63 -10.16 19.54
N LEU A 78 4.21 -10.01 18.27
CA LEU A 78 4.64 -10.93 17.22
C LEU A 78 6.17 -10.88 17.05
N SER A 79 6.80 -12.01 16.76
CA SER A 79 8.23 -12.04 16.45
C SER A 79 8.53 -11.23 15.18
N ARG A 80 9.76 -10.68 15.06
CA ARG A 80 10.17 -9.94 13.84
C ARG A 80 10.05 -10.82 12.59
N THR A 81 10.42 -12.09 12.70
CA THR A 81 10.34 -13.07 11.61
C THR A 81 8.90 -13.27 11.14
N THR A 82 7.95 -13.45 12.06
CA THR A 82 6.53 -13.61 11.71
C THR A 82 5.99 -12.40 10.95
N ARG A 83 6.36 -11.18 11.36
CA ARG A 83 5.93 -9.94 10.68
C ARG A 83 6.47 -9.86 9.26
N ILE A 84 7.75 -10.18 9.08
CA ILE A 84 8.40 -10.20 7.75
C ILE A 84 7.76 -11.28 6.87
N LEU A 85 7.58 -12.49 7.39
CA LEU A 85 6.96 -13.59 6.63
C LEU A 85 5.53 -13.26 6.22
N ALA A 86 4.73 -12.63 7.10
CA ALA A 86 3.39 -12.19 6.76
C ALA A 86 3.39 -11.15 5.63
N LEU A 87 4.31 -10.18 5.68
CA LEU A 87 4.45 -9.17 4.63
C LEU A 87 4.90 -9.79 3.30
N VAL A 88 5.87 -10.72 3.33
CA VAL A 88 6.34 -11.46 2.15
C VAL A 88 5.21 -12.31 1.56
N ALA A 89 4.44 -13.00 2.40
CA ALA A 89 3.27 -13.77 1.96
C ALA A 89 2.24 -12.86 1.28
N GLY A 90 1.94 -11.70 1.88
CA GLY A 90 1.08 -10.69 1.26
C GLY A 90 1.63 -10.22 -0.09
N ALA A 91 2.93 -9.94 -0.18
CA ALA A 91 3.59 -9.53 -1.42
C ALA A 91 3.54 -10.63 -2.50
N VAL A 92 3.73 -11.90 -2.14
CA VAL A 92 3.60 -13.04 -3.06
C VAL A 92 2.18 -13.16 -3.58
N VAL A 93 1.16 -13.05 -2.71
CA VAL A 93 -0.24 -13.07 -3.14
C VAL A 93 -0.54 -11.91 -4.09
N THR A 94 -0.10 -10.69 -3.74
CA THR A 94 -0.25 -9.52 -4.61
C THR A 94 0.45 -9.73 -5.96
N PHE A 95 1.68 -10.25 -5.96
CA PHE A 95 2.42 -10.55 -7.19
C PHE A 95 1.67 -11.57 -8.06
N LEU A 96 1.13 -12.63 -7.47
CA LEU A 96 0.34 -13.63 -8.19
C LEU A 96 -0.94 -13.03 -8.78
N LEU A 97 -1.59 -12.11 -8.06
CA LEU A 97 -2.74 -11.37 -8.59
C LEU A 97 -2.34 -10.54 -9.81
N TYR A 98 -1.26 -9.76 -9.71
CA TYR A 98 -0.75 -9.00 -10.86
C TYR A 98 -0.36 -9.91 -12.03
N PHE A 99 0.35 -11.01 -11.77
CA PHE A 99 0.77 -11.98 -12.76
C PHE A 99 -0.42 -12.59 -13.51
N LEU A 100 -1.47 -12.97 -12.78
CA LEU A 100 -2.67 -13.57 -13.38
C LEU A 100 -3.51 -12.55 -14.14
N LEU A 101 -3.66 -11.33 -13.60
CA LEU A 101 -4.45 -10.27 -14.21
C LEU A 101 -3.77 -9.62 -15.44
N SER A 102 -2.44 -9.70 -15.54
CA SER A 102 -1.64 -9.23 -16.69
C SER A 102 -1.46 -10.27 -17.79
N GLY A 103 -2.14 -11.41 -17.72
CA GLY A 103 -1.97 -12.47 -18.73
C GLY A 103 -0.58 -13.10 -18.73
N LEU A 104 0.05 -13.22 -17.55
CA LEU A 104 1.40 -13.76 -17.32
C LEU A 104 2.56 -12.80 -17.69
N HIS A 105 2.26 -11.55 -18.04
CA HIS A 105 3.26 -10.52 -18.39
C HIS A 105 3.20 -9.32 -17.44
N PRO A 106 3.54 -9.48 -16.14
CA PRO A 106 3.39 -8.41 -15.15
C PRO A 106 4.29 -7.20 -15.43
N LEU A 107 5.36 -7.38 -16.21
CA LEU A 107 6.25 -6.29 -16.59
C LEU A 107 5.62 -5.35 -17.63
N GLU A 108 4.63 -5.80 -18.40
CA GLU A 108 3.91 -4.92 -19.34
C GLU A 108 3.14 -3.82 -18.62
N LEU A 109 2.81 -4.02 -17.34
CA LEU A 109 2.14 -3.00 -16.51
C LEU A 109 3.01 -1.76 -16.27
N ILE A 110 4.34 -1.90 -16.34
CA ILE A 110 5.31 -0.82 -16.10
C ILE A 110 5.97 -0.32 -17.40
N VAL A 111 5.74 -1.00 -18.52
CA VAL A 111 6.21 -0.58 -19.85
C VAL A 111 5.20 0.38 -20.50
N GLY A 112 5.70 1.49 -21.02
CA GLY A 112 5.02 2.52 -21.79
C GLY A 112 4.70 2.08 -23.23
N GLU A 113 3.93 2.91 -23.93
CA GLU A 113 3.50 2.63 -25.32
C GLU A 113 4.68 2.70 -26.32
N ASP A 114 5.79 3.33 -25.92
CA ASP A 114 7.05 3.47 -26.65
C ASP A 114 8.04 2.33 -26.38
N ASN A 115 7.60 1.24 -25.74
CA ASN A 115 8.44 0.12 -25.30
C ASN A 115 9.55 0.53 -24.33
N ARG A 116 9.33 1.60 -23.55
CA ARG A 116 10.24 2.08 -22.49
C ARG A 116 9.57 1.95 -21.13
N TYR A 117 10.33 1.93 -20.04
CA TYR A 117 9.71 1.89 -18.72
C TYR A 117 9.18 3.27 -18.38
N SER A 118 7.91 3.37 -18.01
CA SER A 118 7.29 4.64 -17.64
C SER A 118 7.39 4.87 -16.14
N ASN A 119 7.91 6.03 -15.75
CA ASN A 119 8.05 6.41 -14.35
C ASN A 119 6.73 6.41 -13.59
N SER A 120 5.69 7.04 -14.15
CA SER A 120 4.38 7.09 -13.50
C SER A 120 3.70 5.72 -13.40
N LYS A 121 3.90 4.82 -14.39
CA LYS A 121 3.43 3.43 -14.31
C LYS A 121 4.18 2.64 -13.24
N PHE A 122 5.50 2.78 -13.19
CA PHE A 122 6.33 2.14 -12.16
C PHE A 122 5.92 2.60 -10.76
N GLN A 123 5.74 3.91 -10.57
CA GLN A 123 5.35 4.49 -9.29
C GLN A 123 4.01 3.96 -8.80
N VAL A 124 2.96 4.01 -9.63
CA VAL A 124 1.63 3.54 -9.24
C VAL A 124 1.64 2.04 -9.01
N ALA A 125 2.35 1.27 -9.84
CA ALA A 125 2.48 -0.18 -9.65
C ALA A 125 3.18 -0.52 -8.33
N LEU A 126 4.32 0.11 -8.05
CA LEU A 126 5.08 -0.14 -6.82
C LEU A 126 4.30 0.27 -5.56
N TRP A 127 3.68 1.46 -5.59
CA TRP A 127 2.91 1.97 -4.44
C TRP A 127 1.71 1.07 -4.12
N PHE A 128 0.89 0.76 -5.14
CA PHE A 128 -0.28 -0.10 -4.94
C PHE A 128 0.11 -1.55 -4.64
N PHE A 129 1.23 -2.05 -5.17
CA PHE A 129 1.76 -3.36 -4.79
C PHE A 129 2.00 -3.44 -3.28
N VAL A 130 2.70 -2.46 -2.72
CA VAL A 130 2.97 -2.41 -1.28
C VAL A 130 1.68 -2.22 -0.49
N LEU A 131 0.82 -1.30 -0.88
CA LEU A 131 -0.45 -1.06 -0.20
C LEU A 131 -1.31 -2.34 -0.13
N ILE A 132 -1.52 -3.02 -1.26
CA ILE A 132 -2.31 -4.25 -1.33
C ILE A 132 -1.64 -5.36 -0.53
N ALA A 133 -0.32 -5.54 -0.66
CA ALA A 133 0.43 -6.54 0.10
C ALA A 133 0.29 -6.33 1.62
N THR A 134 0.37 -5.09 2.09
CA THR A 134 0.24 -4.76 3.51
C THR A 134 -1.18 -4.98 4.03
N TYR A 135 -2.20 -4.70 3.22
CA TYR A 135 -3.59 -5.02 3.53
C TYR A 135 -3.80 -6.53 3.66
N ILE A 136 -3.34 -7.32 2.67
CA ILE A 136 -3.45 -8.78 2.68
C ILE A 136 -2.70 -9.39 3.87
N ALA A 137 -1.49 -8.92 4.16
CA ALA A 137 -0.69 -9.39 5.30
C ALA A 137 -1.40 -9.10 6.64
N THR A 138 -1.93 -7.88 6.81
CA THR A 138 -2.67 -7.49 8.02
C THR A 138 -3.95 -8.31 8.18
N PHE A 139 -4.69 -8.49 7.09
CA PHE A 139 -5.89 -9.32 7.06
C PHE A 139 -5.56 -10.78 7.41
N GLY A 140 -4.52 -11.35 6.80
CA GLY A 140 -4.09 -12.72 7.07
C GLY A 140 -3.77 -12.94 8.55
N LEU A 141 -2.90 -12.10 9.14
CA LEU A 141 -2.53 -12.18 10.56
C LEU A 141 -3.76 -12.10 11.47
N ARG A 142 -4.73 -11.23 11.15
CA ARG A 142 -5.98 -11.09 11.90
C ARG A 142 -6.89 -12.32 11.76
N ALA A 143 -7.09 -12.80 10.53
CA ALA A 143 -7.91 -13.96 10.24
C ALA A 143 -7.42 -15.22 10.97
N PHE A 144 -6.10 -15.45 11.00
CA PHE A 144 -5.50 -16.56 11.74
C PHE A 144 -5.68 -16.48 13.25
N ALA A 145 -5.71 -15.26 13.77
CA ALA A 145 -5.95 -15.03 15.18
C ALA A 145 -7.43 -15.12 15.56
N GLY A 146 -8.31 -15.47 14.61
CA GLY A 146 -9.77 -15.51 14.79
C GLY A 146 -10.43 -14.13 14.84
N VAL A 147 -9.72 -13.06 14.47
CA VAL A 147 -10.22 -11.70 14.49
C VAL A 147 -10.68 -11.31 13.08
N ILE A 148 -11.98 -11.45 12.82
CA ILE A 148 -12.61 -11.01 11.58
C ILE A 148 -13.32 -9.69 11.86
N GLY A 149 -12.74 -8.59 11.37
CA GLY A 149 -13.26 -7.24 11.58
C GLY A 149 -12.70 -6.28 10.55
N GLN A 150 -13.26 -5.07 10.48
CA GLN A 150 -12.88 -4.06 9.49
C GLN A 150 -11.40 -3.69 9.60
N ILE A 151 -10.76 -3.52 8.44
CA ILE A 151 -9.44 -2.92 8.29
C ILE A 151 -9.63 -1.59 7.56
N GLY A 152 -9.51 -0.49 8.29
CA GLY A 152 -9.59 0.87 7.74
C GLY A 152 -8.30 1.25 7.00
N ILE A 153 -8.46 2.11 5.99
CA ILE A 153 -7.37 2.84 5.35
C ILE A 153 -7.41 4.26 5.90
N PRO A 154 -6.37 4.74 6.60
CA PRO A 154 -6.31 6.10 7.10
C PRO A 154 -6.38 7.16 5.99
N GLU A 155 -6.69 8.39 6.38
CA GLU A 155 -6.90 9.51 5.45
C GLU A 155 -5.65 9.83 4.63
N HIS A 156 -4.48 10.02 5.25
CA HIS A 156 -3.29 10.39 4.47
C HIS A 156 -2.84 9.25 3.57
N LEU A 157 -2.95 8.00 4.02
CA LEU A 157 -2.65 6.84 3.18
C LEU A 157 -3.59 6.75 1.96
N LEU A 158 -4.87 7.06 2.15
CA LEU A 158 -5.86 7.10 1.07
C LEU A 158 -5.59 8.26 0.10
N LEU A 159 -5.30 9.46 0.62
CA LEU A 159 -4.94 10.64 -0.18
C LEU A 159 -3.67 10.40 -1.00
N LEU A 160 -2.63 9.84 -0.38
CA LEU A 160 -1.37 9.49 -1.05
C LEU A 160 -1.62 8.52 -2.21
N SER A 161 -2.47 7.51 -2.00
CA SER A 161 -2.87 6.54 -3.01
C SER A 161 -3.70 7.19 -4.14
N GLY A 162 -4.63 8.07 -3.79
CA GLY A 162 -5.42 8.85 -4.74
C GLY A 162 -4.56 9.76 -5.61
N MET A 163 -3.60 10.48 -5.03
CA MET A 163 -2.66 11.32 -5.76
C MET A 163 -1.75 10.53 -6.70
N SER A 164 -1.31 9.33 -6.29
CA SER A 164 -0.52 8.44 -7.17
C SER A 164 -1.33 8.01 -8.40
N ALA A 165 -2.58 7.56 -8.20
CA ALA A 165 -3.48 7.19 -9.30
C ALA A 165 -3.83 8.39 -10.19
N PHE A 166 -4.09 9.55 -9.59
CA PHE A 166 -4.38 10.79 -10.29
C PHE A 166 -3.20 11.21 -11.19
N THR A 167 -1.97 11.14 -10.67
CA THR A 167 -0.79 11.57 -11.44
C THR A 167 -0.51 10.66 -12.62
N TYR A 168 -0.70 9.35 -12.46
CA TYR A 168 -0.66 8.42 -13.58
C TYR A 168 -1.70 8.77 -14.65
N ALA A 169 -2.96 8.98 -14.26
CA ALA A 169 -4.03 9.32 -15.19
C ALA A 169 -3.79 10.67 -15.89
N ALA A 170 -3.36 11.69 -15.16
CA ALA A 170 -3.04 13.02 -15.68
C ALA A 170 -1.87 12.96 -16.68
N ALA A 171 -0.76 12.32 -16.31
CA ALA A 171 0.41 12.18 -17.18
C ALA A 171 0.07 11.39 -18.46
N LYS A 172 -0.74 10.32 -18.34
CA LYS A 172 -1.24 9.58 -19.50
C LYS A 172 -2.09 10.47 -20.40
N GLY A 173 -3.06 11.19 -19.84
CA GLY A 173 -3.92 12.10 -20.59
C GLY A 173 -3.15 13.17 -21.36
N ILE A 174 -2.15 13.80 -20.72
CA ILE A 174 -1.27 14.78 -21.36
C ILE A 174 -0.47 14.15 -22.50
N THR A 175 0.10 12.96 -22.27
CA THR A 175 0.90 12.26 -23.28
C THR A 175 0.04 11.88 -24.48
N THR A 176 -1.14 11.31 -24.26
CA THR A 176 -2.07 10.93 -25.33
C THR A 176 -2.54 12.14 -26.11
N SER A 177 -2.87 13.26 -25.45
CA SER A 177 -3.23 14.51 -26.15
C SER A 177 -2.13 14.96 -27.09
N LYS A 178 -0.89 15.00 -26.60
CA LYS A 178 0.29 15.41 -27.36
C LYS A 178 0.59 14.50 -28.55
N VAL A 179 0.45 13.19 -28.36
CA VAL A 179 0.61 12.21 -29.45
C VAL A 179 -0.46 12.42 -30.52
N ASN A 180 -1.72 12.62 -30.12
CA ASN A 180 -2.82 12.88 -31.05
C ASN A 180 -2.60 14.19 -31.83
N ASP A 181 -2.13 15.25 -31.16
CA ASP A 181 -1.83 16.54 -31.79
C ASP A 181 -0.69 16.41 -32.82
N ALA A 182 0.37 15.67 -32.48
CA ALA A 182 1.49 15.40 -33.38
C ALA A 182 1.07 14.54 -34.58
N GLN A 183 0.22 13.54 -34.37
CA GLN A 183 -0.34 12.73 -35.46
C GLN A 183 -1.24 13.55 -36.39
N ALA A 184 -2.04 14.47 -35.84
CA ALA A 184 -2.84 15.41 -36.62
C ALA A 184 -1.97 16.35 -37.47
N GLN A 185 -0.73 16.60 -37.05
CA GLN A 185 0.29 17.33 -37.81
C GLN A 185 1.09 16.44 -38.79
N GLY A 186 0.74 15.16 -38.93
CA GLY A 186 1.37 14.23 -39.87
C GLY A 186 2.62 13.53 -39.35
N ILE A 187 2.93 13.59 -38.04
CA ILE A 187 4.07 12.89 -37.43
C ILE A 187 3.65 11.45 -37.10
N ALA A 188 4.15 10.48 -37.87
CA ALA A 188 3.72 9.08 -37.80
C ALA A 188 4.19 8.32 -36.54
N ASP A 189 5.33 8.69 -35.94
CA ASP A 189 5.81 8.17 -34.65
C ASP A 189 6.47 9.29 -33.83
N PRO A 190 5.67 10.04 -33.03
CA PRO A 190 6.18 11.17 -32.26
C PRO A 190 7.10 10.81 -31.09
N LYS A 191 7.11 9.54 -30.63
CA LYS A 191 7.90 9.09 -29.47
C LYS A 191 9.09 8.21 -29.82
N ASN A 192 9.15 7.66 -31.04
CA ASN A 192 10.15 6.72 -31.51
C ASN A 192 10.27 5.48 -30.60
N THR A 193 9.68 4.38 -31.05
CA THR A 193 9.66 3.13 -30.28
C THR A 193 11.08 2.61 -30.02
N ALA A 194 11.42 2.37 -28.74
CA ALA A 194 12.74 1.86 -28.40
C ALA A 194 12.89 0.37 -28.78
N ALA A 195 14.02 0.04 -29.42
CA ALA A 195 14.34 -1.34 -29.80
C ALA A 195 14.56 -2.28 -28.60
N SER A 196 14.90 -1.75 -27.41
CA SER A 196 15.03 -2.52 -26.17
C SER A 196 14.81 -1.65 -24.93
N PRO A 197 13.97 -2.08 -23.96
CA PRO A 197 13.78 -1.37 -22.71
C PRO A 197 15.00 -1.50 -21.79
N SER A 198 15.46 -0.40 -21.20
CA SER A 198 16.51 -0.39 -20.17
C SER A 198 15.97 0.22 -18.89
N LEU A 199 15.81 -0.57 -17.83
CA LEU A 199 15.09 -0.17 -16.63
C LEU A 199 15.69 1.07 -15.95
N LEU A 200 16.95 1.02 -15.55
CA LEU A 200 17.59 2.12 -14.83
C LEU A 200 17.63 3.41 -15.65
N ARG A 201 17.94 3.29 -16.95
CA ARG A 201 18.02 4.44 -17.86
C ARG A 201 16.64 5.04 -18.12
N ASN A 202 15.64 4.23 -18.43
CA ASN A 202 14.28 4.71 -18.69
C ASN A 202 13.65 5.35 -17.44
N LEU A 203 13.91 4.82 -16.24
CA LEU A 203 13.39 5.42 -15.00
C LEU A 203 14.05 6.76 -14.64
N THR A 204 15.22 7.08 -15.20
CA THR A 204 15.95 8.32 -14.87
C THR A 204 16.05 9.29 -16.05
N HIS A 205 15.57 8.88 -17.23
CA HIS A 205 15.65 9.58 -18.50
C HIS A 205 14.41 9.24 -19.35
N ASP A 206 13.19 9.46 -18.83
CA ASP A 206 11.91 9.02 -19.47
C ASP A 206 11.74 9.63 -20.88
N ASP A 207 12.57 10.59 -21.25
CA ASP A 207 12.58 11.30 -22.54
C ASP A 207 13.33 10.53 -23.63
N GLY A 208 12.71 10.41 -24.79
CA GLY A 208 13.29 9.74 -25.95
C GLY A 208 14.44 10.59 -26.45
N VAL A 209 15.68 10.13 -26.26
CA VAL A 209 16.80 10.77 -26.94
C VAL A 209 16.60 10.46 -28.43
N ALA A 210 16.25 11.48 -29.21
CA ALA A 210 16.15 11.34 -30.67
C ALA A 210 17.43 10.65 -31.19
N PRO A 211 17.34 9.64 -32.08
CA PRO A 211 18.52 9.04 -32.67
C PRO A 211 19.25 10.14 -33.44
N VAL A 212 20.40 10.55 -32.92
CA VAL A 212 21.25 11.52 -33.59
C VAL A 212 21.79 10.82 -34.83
N ALA A 213 21.46 11.33 -36.02
CA ALA A 213 22.13 10.95 -37.25
C ALA A 213 23.65 11.02 -37.02
N ALA A 214 24.37 9.95 -37.33
CA ALA A 214 25.79 9.80 -36.99
C ALA A 214 26.61 11.00 -37.49
N GLU A 215 26.93 11.92 -36.58
CA GLU A 215 27.86 13.03 -36.85
C GLU A 215 29.30 12.54 -36.59
N PRO A 216 30.30 12.94 -37.39
CA PRO A 216 31.65 12.41 -37.30
C PRO A 216 32.27 12.74 -35.94
N ALA A 217 32.95 11.76 -35.34
CA ALA A 217 33.61 11.90 -34.06
C ALA A 217 34.68 13.01 -34.10
N VAL A 218 34.43 14.14 -33.43
CA VAL A 218 35.47 15.16 -33.19
C VAL A 218 36.26 14.76 -31.93
N PRO A 219 37.58 14.59 -31.99
CA PRO A 219 38.39 14.21 -30.83
C PRO A 219 38.59 15.42 -29.93
N GLY A 220 37.99 15.42 -28.74
CA GLY A 220 38.20 16.48 -27.75
C GLY A 220 37.00 16.77 -26.84
N ALA A 221 37.04 16.15 -25.67
CA ALA A 221 36.41 16.54 -24.41
C ALA A 221 34.92 16.19 -24.13
N PRO A 222 34.64 15.63 -22.92
CA PRO A 222 33.28 15.45 -22.39
C PRO A 222 32.54 16.78 -22.15
N LEU A 223 33.27 17.91 -22.07
CA LEU A 223 32.68 19.24 -21.89
C LEU A 223 31.96 19.76 -23.14
N HIS A 224 32.39 19.36 -24.34
CA HIS A 224 31.67 19.66 -25.57
C HIS A 224 30.38 18.84 -25.65
N LEU A 225 30.41 17.58 -25.17
CA LEU A 225 29.21 16.75 -25.01
C LEU A 225 28.28 17.29 -23.92
N LEU A 226 28.80 17.84 -22.81
CA LEU A 226 28.00 18.51 -21.78
C LEU A 226 27.33 19.79 -22.32
N ARG A 227 28.08 20.61 -23.08
CA ARG A 227 27.57 21.85 -23.70
C ARG A 227 26.61 21.60 -24.86
N ALA A 228 26.76 20.48 -25.57
CA ALA A 228 25.88 20.06 -26.65
C ALA A 228 24.66 19.24 -26.18
N GLY A 229 24.46 19.05 -24.86
CA GLY A 229 23.37 18.23 -24.33
C GLY A 229 23.48 16.73 -24.66
N ARG A 230 24.69 16.25 -24.96
CA ARG A 230 25.01 14.89 -25.44
C ARG A 230 25.55 13.94 -24.35
N LEU A 231 25.64 14.38 -23.10
CA LEU A 231 25.73 13.44 -21.97
C LEU A 231 24.31 13.00 -21.58
N PRO A 232 24.10 11.76 -21.09
CA PRO A 232 22.81 11.35 -20.56
C PRO A 232 22.38 12.37 -19.50
N SER A 233 21.42 13.22 -19.86
CA SER A 233 20.93 14.28 -19.00
C SER A 233 20.06 13.61 -17.95
N LEU A 234 20.61 13.46 -16.74
CA LEU A 234 19.85 12.99 -15.59
C LEU A 234 18.72 13.98 -15.38
N ASP A 235 17.50 13.58 -15.73
CA ASP A 235 16.36 14.46 -15.58
C ASP A 235 15.98 14.51 -14.11
N LEU A 236 16.16 15.69 -13.52
CA LEU A 236 15.95 15.88 -12.09
C LEU A 236 14.51 15.57 -11.69
N GLY A 237 13.51 15.88 -12.52
CA GLY A 237 12.10 15.62 -12.23
C GLY A 237 11.78 14.13 -12.25
N ASP A 238 12.27 13.41 -13.25
CA ASP A 238 12.10 11.96 -13.38
C ASP A 238 12.81 11.21 -12.25
N ALA A 239 14.06 11.57 -11.96
CA ALA A 239 14.83 10.98 -10.88
C ALA A 239 14.23 11.30 -9.50
N GLN A 240 13.78 12.54 -9.28
CA GLN A 240 13.12 12.94 -8.04
C GLN A 240 11.85 12.14 -7.80
N MET A 241 11.03 11.91 -8.84
CA MET A 241 9.80 11.11 -8.73
C MET A 241 10.09 9.68 -8.25
N VAL A 242 11.11 9.04 -8.81
CA VAL A 242 11.53 7.69 -8.39
C VAL A 242 12.05 7.70 -6.95
N ILE A 243 12.92 8.66 -6.60
CA ILE A 243 13.51 8.77 -5.26
C ILE A 243 12.41 8.97 -4.19
N VAL A 244 11.48 9.91 -4.42
CA VAL A 244 10.39 10.20 -3.48
C VAL A 244 9.49 8.98 -3.31
N THR A 245 9.21 8.25 -4.39
CA THR A 245 8.44 7.01 -4.34
C THR A 245 9.13 5.93 -3.52
N LEU A 246 10.42 5.69 -3.77
CA LEU A 246 11.20 4.70 -3.02
C LEU A 246 11.28 5.05 -1.54
N LEU A 247 11.46 6.33 -1.21
CA LEU A 247 11.46 6.82 0.17
C LEU A 247 10.10 6.56 0.85
N ALA A 248 9.00 6.94 0.20
CA ALA A 248 7.64 6.72 0.73
C ALA A 248 7.37 5.22 0.96
N VAL A 249 7.75 4.36 0.01
CA VAL A 249 7.62 2.91 0.13
C VAL A 249 8.45 2.36 1.28
N ALA A 250 9.73 2.73 1.40
CA ALA A 250 10.62 2.23 2.44
C ALA A 250 10.13 2.63 3.84
N VAL A 251 9.74 3.90 4.01
CA VAL A 251 9.20 4.38 5.29
C VAL A 251 7.88 3.68 5.61
N TYR A 252 6.97 3.54 4.65
CA TYR A 252 5.69 2.87 4.89
C TYR A 252 5.88 1.40 5.27
N ILE A 253 6.77 0.66 4.60
CA ILE A 253 7.11 -0.73 4.97
C ILE A 253 7.61 -0.81 6.42
N TYR A 254 8.49 0.12 6.83
CA TYR A 254 8.98 0.16 8.19
C TYR A 254 7.84 0.40 9.20
N ILE A 255 6.96 1.36 8.94
CA ILE A 255 5.82 1.66 9.80
C ILE A 255 4.87 0.45 9.90
N VAL A 256 4.63 -0.26 8.79
CA VAL A 256 3.81 -1.49 8.78
C VAL A 256 4.42 -2.60 9.63
N LEU A 257 5.72 -2.86 9.50
CA LEU A 257 6.40 -3.87 10.31
C LEU A 257 6.42 -3.50 11.80
N HIS A 258 6.46 -2.21 12.12
CA HIS A 258 6.30 -1.73 13.48
C HIS A 258 4.86 -1.93 13.99
N PHE A 259 3.85 -1.53 13.21
CA PHE A 259 2.43 -1.70 13.51
C PHE A 259 2.04 -3.16 13.76
N MET A 260 2.47 -4.09 12.92
CA MET A 260 2.23 -5.53 13.11
C MET A 260 2.83 -6.07 14.41
N GLY A 261 3.73 -5.31 15.03
CA GLY A 261 4.32 -5.60 16.32
C GLY A 261 3.53 -5.17 17.54
N ILE A 262 2.43 -4.45 17.36
CA ILE A 262 1.62 -3.88 18.44
C ILE A 262 0.30 -4.67 18.49
N PRO A 263 0.19 -5.70 19.35
CA PRO A 263 -0.96 -6.62 19.36
C PRO A 263 -2.29 -5.92 19.58
N ASP A 264 -2.31 -4.90 20.45
CA ASP A 264 -3.51 -4.13 20.78
C ASP A 264 -4.06 -3.39 19.56
N LYS A 265 -3.18 -2.95 18.65
CA LYS A 265 -3.58 -2.31 17.38
C LYS A 265 -3.93 -3.35 16.32
N LEU A 266 -3.09 -4.37 16.16
CA LEU A 266 -3.24 -5.39 15.12
C LEU A 266 -4.51 -6.23 15.32
N TYR A 267 -4.90 -6.53 16.55
CA TYR A 267 -6.00 -7.43 16.90
C TYR A 267 -7.22 -6.73 17.50
N ALA A 268 -7.26 -5.39 17.46
CA ALA A 268 -8.46 -4.63 17.82
C ALA A 268 -9.68 -5.08 16.97
N PRO A 269 -10.91 -5.02 17.51
CA PRO A 269 -12.13 -5.33 16.75
C PRO A 269 -12.20 -4.57 15.42
N THR A 270 -11.83 -3.29 15.45
CA THR A 270 -11.58 -2.46 14.29
C THR A 270 -10.10 -2.09 14.27
N ALA A 271 -9.39 -2.44 13.20
CA ALA A 271 -8.02 -2.02 12.99
C ALA A 271 -7.96 -1.05 11.81
N SER A 272 -6.97 -0.17 11.80
CA SER A 272 -6.61 0.61 10.63
C SER A 272 -5.18 0.26 10.25
N LEU A 273 -4.88 0.28 8.96
CA LEU A 273 -3.50 0.30 8.49
C LEU A 273 -2.76 1.50 9.13
N PRO A 274 -1.44 1.44 9.28
CA PRO A 274 -0.70 2.60 9.73
C PRO A 274 -0.86 3.77 8.76
N ASP A 275 -0.97 4.98 9.29
CA ASP A 275 -1.02 6.16 8.45
C ASP A 275 0.39 6.62 8.02
N VAL A 276 0.45 7.48 7.02
CA VAL A 276 1.66 8.18 6.59
C VAL A 276 1.71 9.58 7.21
N ASP A 277 2.92 10.06 7.48
CA ASP A 277 3.10 11.41 8.01
C ASP A 277 2.73 12.48 6.97
N SER A 278 2.22 13.62 7.44
CA SER A 278 1.84 14.75 6.58
C SER A 278 3.03 15.29 5.78
N THR A 279 4.26 15.20 6.29
CA THR A 279 5.47 15.58 5.55
C THR A 279 5.67 14.71 4.32
N ILE A 280 5.47 13.39 4.44
CA ILE A 280 5.56 12.47 3.30
C ILE A 280 4.46 12.78 2.30
N LEU A 281 3.24 13.02 2.79
CA LEU A 281 2.11 13.40 1.94
C LEU A 281 2.41 14.69 1.16
N SER A 282 2.94 15.73 1.83
CA SER A 282 3.29 17.01 1.22
C SER A 282 4.43 16.88 0.22
N VAL A 283 5.53 16.20 0.56
CA VAL A 283 6.67 15.99 -0.34
C VAL A 283 6.24 15.21 -1.57
N PHE A 284 5.41 14.18 -1.39
CA PHE A 284 4.87 13.40 -2.50
C PHE A 284 3.96 14.25 -3.39
N GLY A 285 3.02 15.00 -2.81
CA GLY A 285 2.11 15.88 -3.54
C GLY A 285 2.84 16.97 -4.34
N LEU A 286 3.84 17.62 -3.74
CA LEU A 286 4.69 18.60 -4.43
C LEU A 286 5.47 17.96 -5.58
N GLY A 287 6.02 16.76 -5.37
CA GLY A 287 6.71 15.99 -6.41
C GLY A 287 5.80 15.63 -7.58
N GLN A 288 4.57 15.17 -7.29
CA GLN A 288 3.56 14.87 -8.32
C GLN A 288 3.18 16.13 -9.12
N GLY A 289 2.95 17.25 -8.43
CA GLY A 289 2.63 18.53 -9.07
C GLY A 289 3.74 18.97 -10.02
N ALA A 290 5.00 18.97 -9.56
CA ALA A 290 6.15 19.32 -10.37
C ALA A 290 6.28 18.45 -11.64
N TYR A 291 6.06 17.13 -11.50
CA TYR A 291 6.11 16.20 -12.63
C TYR A 291 4.97 16.44 -13.64
N ILE A 292 3.74 16.64 -13.20
CA ILE A 292 2.61 16.94 -14.10
C ILE A 292 2.89 18.26 -14.83
N THR A 293 3.40 19.28 -14.14
CA THR A 293 3.78 20.54 -14.77
C THR A 293 4.86 20.34 -15.82
N LYS A 294 5.94 19.59 -15.52
CA LYS A 294 6.97 19.21 -16.51
C LYS A 294 6.32 18.55 -17.74
N LYS A 295 5.47 17.54 -17.53
CA LYS A 295 4.78 16.84 -18.61
C LYS A 295 3.87 17.76 -19.40
N ALA A 296 3.21 18.73 -18.77
CA ALA A 296 2.33 19.67 -19.44
C ALA A 296 3.11 20.63 -20.35
N VAL A 297 4.25 21.15 -19.89
CA VAL A 297 5.04 22.17 -20.63
C VAL A 297 6.03 21.59 -21.65
N GLY A 298 6.46 20.33 -21.50
CA GLY A 298 7.45 19.73 -22.40
C GLY A 298 6.91 19.45 -23.81
N ASN A 299 7.79 19.18 -24.77
CA ASN A 299 7.38 18.82 -26.14
C ASN A 299 7.12 17.32 -26.28
N VAL A 300 6.38 16.91 -27.32
CA VAL A 300 6.12 15.49 -27.62
C VAL A 300 7.47 14.76 -27.82
N GLY A 301 7.69 13.65 -27.11
CA GLY A 301 8.95 12.90 -27.14
C GLY A 301 10.04 13.40 -26.18
N GLN A 302 9.90 14.61 -25.62
CA GLN A 302 10.74 15.17 -24.55
C GLN A 302 9.97 15.35 -23.23
N SER A 303 8.80 14.70 -23.15
CA SER A 303 7.94 14.71 -21.97
C SER A 303 7.70 13.30 -21.50
#